data_AF-A0A955XTE6-F1
#
_entry.id   AF-A0A955XTE6-F1
#
_cell.length_a   1.000
_cell.length_b   1.000
_cell.length_c   1.000
_cell.angle_alpha   90.00
_cell.angle_beta   90.00
_cell.angle_gamma   90.00
#
_symmetry.space_group_name_H-M   'P 1'
#
loop_
_entity.id
_entity.type
_entity.pdbx_description
1 polymer ?
#
loop_
_entity_poly.entity_id
_entity_poly.type
_entity_poly.pdbx_seq_one_letter_code
_entity_poly.pdbx_strand_id
1 'polypeptide(L)'
;MVRSVFALALALLATTGCSNVGPNDNSRRDAQRAGAQEIPLDTAVTDAINFAGGDATDWKAFNVTEAGEYTMEFFFDNPIVNATIDLHNQYGERLESLTHNVNGPSDVMTVNLREVGTYYLRFNTTQYRSTYSLRVYQGRPTQANTPTEEPRPEFDRPI
;
A
#
# COMPACT_ATOMS: atom_id res chain seq x y z
N MET A 1 34.10 -61.92 22.46
CA MET A 1 34.59 -61.35 21.18
C MET A 1 33.40 -61.31 20.22
N VAL A 2 33.11 -60.12 19.63
CA VAL A 2 32.30 -59.90 18.40
C VAL A 2 30.78 -60.17 18.53
N ARG A 3 29.90 -59.17 18.80
CA ARG A 3 29.38 -58.02 18.01
C ARG A 3 27.96 -58.28 17.47
N SER A 4 27.03 -57.48 17.99
CA SER A 4 25.81 -56.88 17.43
C SER A 4 25.47 -57.14 15.96
N VAL A 5 24.17 -57.25 15.63
CA VAL A 5 23.42 -56.29 14.78
C VAL A 5 21.90 -56.43 15.06
N PHE A 6 21.32 -55.46 15.77
CA PHE A 6 19.88 -55.18 15.76
C PHE A 6 19.66 -54.14 14.64
N ALA A 7 18.97 -54.51 13.56
CA ALA A 7 18.65 -53.60 12.46
C ALA A 7 17.21 -53.08 12.62
N LEU A 8 17.06 -51.98 13.36
CA LEU A 8 15.82 -51.22 13.45
C LEU A 8 15.86 -50.12 12.38
N ALA A 9 15.30 -50.41 11.20
CA ALA A 9 15.17 -49.43 10.12
C ALA A 9 13.88 -48.62 10.32
N LEU A 10 13.97 -47.55 11.12
CA LEU A 10 12.91 -46.55 11.24
C LEU A 10 13.14 -45.49 10.16
N ALA A 11 12.51 -45.68 9.00
CA ALA A 11 12.52 -44.69 7.93
C ALA A 11 11.65 -43.49 8.34
N LEU A 12 12.29 -42.44 8.88
CA LEU A 12 11.67 -41.13 9.04
C LEU A 12 11.43 -40.54 7.64
N LEU A 13 10.18 -40.50 7.20
CA LEU A 13 9.74 -39.62 6.14
C LEU A 13 9.85 -38.18 6.65
N ALA A 14 10.97 -37.51 6.33
CA ALA A 14 11.05 -36.06 6.39
C ALA A 14 10.28 -35.48 5.19
N THR A 15 8.95 -35.42 5.28
CA THR A 15 8.17 -34.56 4.39
C THR A 15 8.49 -33.12 4.79
N THR A 16 9.40 -32.49 4.07
CA THR A 16 9.55 -31.04 4.06
C THR A 16 8.22 -30.45 3.63
N GLY A 17 7.39 -30.07 4.61
CA GLY A 17 6.21 -29.26 4.36
C GLY A 17 6.69 -27.91 3.82
N CYS A 18 6.69 -27.77 2.50
CA CYS A 18 6.59 -26.44 1.90
C CYS A 18 5.26 -25.88 2.38
N SER A 19 5.30 -25.09 3.45
CA SER A 19 4.17 -24.29 3.89
C SER A 19 3.85 -23.34 2.74
N ASN A 20 2.84 -23.69 1.93
CA ASN A 20 2.27 -22.81 0.93
C ASN A 20 1.54 -21.70 1.71
N VAL A 21 2.27 -20.64 2.05
CA VAL A 21 1.67 -19.44 2.64
C VAL A 21 0.75 -18.85 1.56
N GLY A 22 -0.55 -18.83 1.84
CA GLY A 22 -1.54 -18.20 0.99
C GLY A 22 -1.33 -16.68 0.92
N PRO A 23 -1.80 -16.00 -0.14
CA PRO A 23 -1.49 -14.59 -0.37
C PRO A 23 -1.87 -13.63 0.76
N ASN A 24 -2.83 -13.98 1.61
CA ASN A 24 -3.33 -13.13 2.71
C ASN A 24 -3.27 -13.82 4.08
N ASP A 25 -2.51 -14.93 4.22
CA ASP A 25 -2.39 -15.67 5.49
C ASP A 25 -1.85 -14.81 6.64
N ASN A 26 -1.12 -13.74 6.32
CA ASN A 26 -0.51 -12.78 7.23
C ASN A 26 -1.06 -11.35 7.10
N SER A 27 -2.06 -11.08 6.26
CA SER A 27 -2.75 -9.77 6.11
C SER A 27 -3.68 -9.40 7.28
N ARG A 28 -3.60 -10.12 8.40
CA ARG A 28 -4.33 -9.81 9.64
C ARG A 28 -5.83 -9.56 9.40
N ARG A 29 -6.41 -8.55 10.08
CA ARG A 29 -7.85 -8.22 9.98
C ARG A 29 -8.16 -7.37 8.76
N ASP A 30 -7.22 -6.54 8.34
CA ASP A 30 -7.36 -5.65 7.19
C ASP A 30 -7.14 -6.35 5.85
N ALA A 31 -6.95 -7.67 5.83
CA ALA A 31 -7.19 -8.52 4.66
C ALA A 31 -8.61 -8.38 4.08
N GLN A 32 -9.56 -7.89 4.88
CA GLN A 32 -10.97 -7.76 4.53
C GLN A 32 -11.49 -6.35 4.83
N ARG A 33 -12.44 -5.87 4.03
CA ARG A 33 -13.08 -4.55 4.20
C ARG A 33 -13.64 -4.33 5.61
N ALA A 34 -14.21 -5.37 6.23
CA ALA A 34 -14.79 -5.27 7.57
C ALA A 34 -13.74 -5.08 8.68
N GLY A 35 -12.47 -5.34 8.41
CA GLY A 35 -11.35 -5.06 9.29
C GLY A 35 -10.48 -3.90 8.82
N ALA A 36 -10.98 -3.07 7.90
CA ALA A 36 -10.23 -1.95 7.34
C ALA A 36 -9.71 -1.03 8.46
N GLN A 37 -8.44 -0.63 8.34
CA GLN A 37 -7.83 0.29 9.29
C GLN A 37 -8.25 1.73 8.95
N GLU A 38 -8.76 2.45 9.96
CA GLU A 38 -9.12 3.86 9.80
C GLU A 38 -7.87 4.73 9.62
N ILE A 39 -7.94 5.65 8.67
CA ILE A 39 -6.90 6.64 8.40
C ILE A 39 -7.51 8.05 8.53
N PRO A 40 -6.81 8.99 9.20
CA PRO A 40 -7.26 10.37 9.26
C PRO A 40 -7.02 11.09 7.92
N LEU A 41 -7.94 12.00 7.57
CA LEU A 41 -7.70 12.95 6.48
C LEU A 41 -6.50 13.86 6.82
N ASP A 42 -5.88 14.40 5.77
CA ASP A 42 -4.76 15.33 5.79
C ASP A 42 -3.46 14.82 6.43
N THR A 43 -3.46 13.58 6.91
CA THR A 43 -2.32 12.96 7.61
C THR A 43 -1.77 11.82 6.78
N ALA A 44 -0.44 11.77 6.65
CA ALA A 44 0.23 10.63 6.04
C ALA A 44 0.25 9.45 7.00
N VAL A 45 -0.12 8.26 6.51
CA VAL A 45 -0.01 6.98 7.22
C VAL A 45 0.89 6.03 6.45
N THR A 46 1.54 5.11 7.14
CA THR A 46 2.48 4.14 6.54
C THR A 46 2.07 2.73 6.92
N ASP A 47 2.15 1.81 5.95
CA ASP A 47 1.98 0.37 6.17
C ASP A 47 2.79 -0.44 5.15
N ALA A 48 2.63 -1.76 5.08
CA ALA A 48 3.35 -2.61 4.14
C ALA A 48 2.50 -3.73 3.56
N ILE A 49 2.70 -3.98 2.26
CA ILE A 49 2.21 -5.16 1.56
C ILE A 49 3.38 -6.07 1.17
N ASN A 50 3.19 -7.38 1.26
CA ASN A 50 4.19 -8.39 0.96
C ASN A 50 3.56 -9.66 0.38
N PHE A 51 3.52 -9.78 -0.94
CA PHE A 51 2.93 -10.93 -1.63
C PHE A 51 3.54 -12.27 -1.19
N ALA A 52 4.87 -12.38 -1.18
CA ALA A 52 5.58 -13.60 -0.80
C ALA A 52 5.46 -13.91 0.70
N GLY A 53 5.19 -12.88 1.53
CA GLY A 53 4.96 -13.01 2.95
C GLY A 53 3.53 -13.38 3.31
N GLY A 54 2.64 -13.57 2.33
CA GLY A 54 1.21 -13.79 2.59
C GLY A 54 0.49 -12.55 3.10
N ASP A 55 0.99 -11.36 2.76
CA ASP A 55 0.41 -10.09 3.13
C ASP A 55 0.04 -9.26 1.89
N ALA A 56 -0.80 -9.80 1.02
CA ALA A 56 -1.03 -9.23 -0.30
C ALA A 56 -2.14 -8.17 -0.33
N THR A 57 -2.96 -8.04 0.71
CA THR A 57 -4.14 -7.17 0.71
C THR A 57 -4.26 -6.36 2.00
N ASP A 58 -4.36 -5.04 1.86
CA ASP A 58 -4.71 -4.15 2.96
C ASP A 58 -5.96 -3.33 2.61
N TRP A 59 -6.90 -3.26 3.55
CA TRP A 59 -8.04 -2.37 3.48
C TRP A 59 -7.85 -1.19 4.43
N LYS A 60 -7.98 0.03 3.91
CA LYS A 60 -7.99 1.27 4.68
C LYS A 60 -9.33 1.96 4.54
N ALA A 61 -9.77 2.68 5.57
CA ALA A 61 -11.04 3.41 5.58
C ALA A 61 -10.84 4.87 5.98
N PHE A 62 -11.54 5.79 5.32
CA PHE A 62 -11.55 7.20 5.68
C PHE A 62 -12.97 7.77 5.61
N ASN A 63 -13.23 8.81 6.39
CA ASN A 63 -14.55 9.43 6.49
C ASN A 63 -14.58 10.77 5.75
N VAL A 64 -15.52 10.89 4.82
CA VAL A 64 -15.81 12.11 4.06
C VAL A 64 -16.97 12.85 4.74
N THR A 65 -16.71 14.07 5.19
CA THR A 65 -17.71 14.92 5.86
C THR A 65 -18.35 15.94 4.93
N GLU A 66 -17.76 16.18 3.76
CA GLU A 66 -18.24 17.12 2.74
C GLU A 66 -18.06 16.53 1.36
N ALA A 67 -19.06 16.69 0.47
CA ALA A 67 -18.90 16.28 -0.93
C ALA A 67 -17.89 17.18 -1.64
N GLY A 68 -17.07 16.63 -2.52
CA GLY A 68 -16.07 17.41 -3.24
C GLY A 68 -15.03 16.58 -3.97
N GLU A 69 -14.05 17.28 -4.54
CA GLU A 69 -12.87 16.65 -5.10
C GLU A 69 -11.93 16.22 -3.97
N TYR A 70 -11.51 14.96 -3.96
CA TYR A 70 -10.54 14.40 -3.02
C TYR A 70 -9.35 13.86 -3.79
N THR A 71 -8.17 14.04 -3.22
CA THR A 71 -6.91 13.53 -3.74
C THR A 71 -6.32 12.52 -2.75
N MET A 72 -5.86 11.41 -3.31
CA MET A 72 -5.16 10.34 -2.61
C MET A 72 -3.76 10.22 -3.22
N GLU A 73 -2.74 10.35 -2.39
CA GLU A 73 -1.34 10.22 -2.78
C GLU A 73 -0.77 8.94 -2.21
N PHE A 74 -0.09 8.18 -3.05
CA PHE A 74 0.51 6.89 -2.71
C PHE A 74 1.99 6.93 -3.01
N PHE A 75 2.82 6.52 -2.06
CA PHE A 75 4.27 6.42 -2.20
C PHE A 75 4.69 5.00 -1.88
N PHE A 76 5.52 4.40 -2.72
CA PHE A 76 6.00 3.03 -2.54
C PHE A 76 7.53 3.01 -2.40
N ASP A 77 8.03 2.48 -1.29
CA ASP A 77 9.47 2.36 -1.04
C ASP A 77 10.15 1.41 -2.05
N ASN A 78 9.42 0.40 -2.52
CA ASN A 78 9.85 -0.48 -3.59
C ASN A 78 9.12 -0.12 -4.90
N PRO A 79 9.77 0.60 -5.83
CA PRO A 79 9.10 1.14 -7.02
C PRO A 79 8.79 0.06 -8.07
N ILE A 80 9.22 -1.19 -7.87
CA ILE A 80 8.88 -2.30 -8.77
C ILE A 80 7.75 -3.19 -8.26
N VAL A 81 7.12 -2.84 -7.13
CA VAL A 81 5.97 -3.58 -6.60
C VAL A 81 4.82 -3.57 -7.60
N ASN A 82 4.17 -4.72 -7.80
CA ASN A 82 2.98 -4.79 -8.66
C ASN A 82 1.73 -4.55 -7.81
N ALA A 83 1.45 -3.29 -7.51
CA ALA A 83 0.34 -2.85 -6.67
C ALA A 83 -0.84 -2.30 -7.48
N THR A 84 -2.05 -2.59 -7.02
CA THR A 84 -3.30 -1.97 -7.46
C THR A 84 -3.99 -1.38 -6.25
N ILE A 85 -4.55 -0.18 -6.43
CA ILE A 85 -5.34 0.53 -5.42
C ILE A 85 -6.74 0.74 -5.98
N ASP A 86 -7.75 0.20 -5.30
CA ASP A 86 -9.16 0.42 -5.64
C ASP A 86 -9.84 1.29 -4.58
N LEU A 87 -10.60 2.29 -5.03
CA LEU A 87 -11.47 3.09 -4.17
C LEU A 87 -12.89 2.52 -4.20
N HIS A 88 -13.49 2.32 -3.04
CA HIS A 88 -14.87 1.84 -2.88
C HIS A 88 -15.70 2.78 -2.01
N ASN A 89 -17.00 2.85 -2.29
CA ASN A 89 -17.97 3.52 -1.40
C ASN A 89 -18.37 2.61 -0.22
N GLN A 90 -19.24 3.13 0.66
CA GLN A 90 -19.76 2.41 1.83
C GLN A 90 -20.50 1.10 1.51
N TYR A 91 -21.07 0.99 0.31
CA TYR A 91 -21.79 -0.20 -0.15
C TYR A 91 -20.86 -1.25 -0.79
N GLY A 92 -19.57 -0.94 -0.93
CA GLY A 92 -18.57 -1.80 -1.56
C GLY A 92 -18.50 -1.68 -3.08
N GLU A 93 -19.24 -0.77 -3.69
CA GLU A 93 -19.12 -0.46 -5.11
C GLU A 93 -17.77 0.20 -5.36
N ARG A 94 -17.04 -0.26 -6.39
CA ARG A 94 -15.77 0.33 -6.80
C ARG A 94 -16.02 1.59 -7.62
N LEU A 95 -15.44 2.70 -7.18
CA LEU A 95 -15.54 4.01 -7.82
C LEU A 95 -14.37 4.28 -8.77
N GLU A 96 -13.15 3.88 -8.39
CA GLU A 96 -11.94 4.15 -9.16
C GLU A 96 -10.89 3.05 -8.92
N SER A 97 -9.96 2.88 -9.86
CA SER A 97 -8.83 1.95 -9.74
C SER A 97 -7.55 2.52 -10.34
N LEU A 98 -6.45 2.37 -9.62
CA LEU A 98 -5.12 2.85 -10.00
C LEU A 98 -4.16 1.66 -9.95
N THR A 99 -3.38 1.45 -11.00
CA THR A 99 -2.24 0.52 -10.97
C THR A 99 -0.96 1.32 -10.78
N HIS A 100 -0.11 0.89 -9.83
CA HIS A 100 1.15 1.57 -9.56
C HIS A 100 2.02 1.65 -10.81
N ASN A 101 2.51 2.85 -11.11
CA ASN A 101 3.47 3.04 -12.19
C ASN A 101 4.85 2.52 -11.76
N VAL A 102 5.23 1.34 -12.25
CA VAL A 102 6.53 0.72 -11.97
C VAL A 102 7.68 1.67 -12.35
N ASN A 103 8.64 1.83 -11.44
CA ASN A 103 9.74 2.80 -11.44
C ASN A 103 9.35 4.24 -11.10
N GLY A 104 8.06 4.51 -10.84
CA GLY A 104 7.59 5.78 -10.31
C GLY A 104 7.78 5.85 -8.79
N PRO A 105 8.10 7.04 -8.23
CA PRO A 105 8.22 7.20 -6.77
C PRO A 105 6.85 7.28 -6.08
N SER A 106 5.80 7.63 -6.82
CA SER A 106 4.47 7.86 -6.31
C SER A 106 3.39 7.79 -7.40
N ASP A 107 2.15 7.63 -6.96
CA ASP A 107 0.96 7.76 -7.79
C ASP A 107 -0.05 8.69 -7.11
N VAL A 108 -0.96 9.24 -7.90
CA VAL A 108 -2.02 10.13 -7.45
C VAL A 108 -3.35 9.70 -8.05
N MET A 109 -4.37 9.60 -7.21
CA MET A 109 -5.76 9.40 -7.61
C MET A 109 -6.58 10.61 -7.17
N THR A 110 -7.33 11.22 -8.09
CA THR A 110 -8.23 12.34 -7.78
C THR A 110 -9.65 11.97 -8.20
N VAL A 111 -10.61 12.05 -7.28
CA VAL A 111 -12.01 11.63 -7.50
C VAL A 111 -12.96 12.66 -6.90
N ASN A 112 -14.06 12.93 -7.60
CA ASN A 112 -15.17 13.72 -7.05
C ASN A 112 -16.13 12.83 -6.26
N LEU A 113 -16.06 12.90 -4.93
CA LEU A 113 -16.90 12.14 -4.00
C LEU A 113 -18.18 12.92 -3.72
N ARG A 114 -19.31 12.37 -4.16
CA ARG A 114 -20.61 13.07 -4.14
C ARG A 114 -21.39 12.88 -2.84
N GLU A 115 -21.05 11.84 -2.07
CA GLU A 115 -21.77 11.47 -0.86
C GLU A 115 -20.85 11.60 0.36
N VAL A 116 -21.41 12.08 1.46
CA VAL A 116 -20.76 12.00 2.78
C VAL A 116 -20.83 10.56 3.28
N GLY A 117 -19.81 10.11 3.98
CA GLY A 117 -19.76 8.76 4.54
C GLY A 117 -18.36 8.14 4.52
N THR A 118 -18.31 6.85 4.83
CA THR A 118 -17.06 6.09 4.86
C THR A 118 -16.73 5.55 3.48
N TYR A 119 -15.49 5.79 3.05
CA TYR A 119 -14.91 5.25 1.84
C TYR A 119 -13.77 4.32 2.19
N TYR A 120 -13.48 3.39 1.28
CA TYR A 120 -12.50 2.34 1.50
C TYR A 120 -11.49 2.31 0.38
N LEU A 121 -10.21 2.24 0.74
CA LEU A 121 -9.12 1.95 -0.18
C LEU A 121 -8.72 0.49 0.01
N ARG A 122 -8.63 -0.24 -1.10
CA ARG A 122 -8.07 -1.59 -1.12
C ARG A 122 -6.73 -1.55 -1.83
N PHE A 123 -5.67 -1.81 -1.09
CA PHE A 123 -4.35 -2.11 -1.64
C PHE A 123 -4.28 -3.61 -1.92
N ASN A 124 -3.79 -3.96 -3.10
CA ASN A 124 -3.52 -5.34 -3.45
C ASN A 124 -2.19 -5.43 -4.21
N THR A 125 -1.33 -6.37 -3.85
CA THR A 125 -0.15 -6.71 -4.62
C THR A 125 -0.22 -8.13 -5.18
N THR A 126 0.32 -8.33 -6.37
CA THR A 126 0.50 -9.66 -6.97
C THR A 126 1.96 -10.06 -7.08
N GLN A 127 2.89 -9.14 -6.81
CA GLN A 127 4.32 -9.41 -6.87
C GLN A 127 5.12 -8.43 -6.02
N TYR A 128 6.19 -8.97 -5.41
CA TYR A 128 7.11 -8.24 -4.53
C TYR A 128 6.44 -7.73 -3.24
N ARG A 129 7.20 -6.93 -2.49
CA ARG A 129 6.77 -6.28 -1.26
C ARG A 129 7.11 -4.80 -1.32
N SER A 130 6.35 -3.98 -0.63
CA SER A 130 6.68 -2.57 -0.42
C SER A 130 6.10 -2.10 0.90
N THR A 131 6.88 -1.32 1.65
CA THR A 131 6.30 -0.33 2.54
C THR A 131 5.68 0.76 1.67
N TYR A 132 4.52 1.27 2.04
CA TYR A 132 3.87 2.37 1.35
C TYR A 132 3.44 3.45 2.33
N SER A 133 3.38 4.68 1.85
CA SER A 133 2.76 5.80 2.55
C SER A 133 1.56 6.31 1.77
N LEU A 134 0.49 6.65 2.49
CA LEU A 134 -0.78 7.12 1.95
C LEU A 134 -1.18 8.42 2.63
N ARG A 135 -1.65 9.39 1.85
CA ARG A 135 -2.34 10.58 2.35
C ARG A 135 -3.62 10.82 1.57
N VAL A 136 -4.69 11.16 2.27
CA VAL A 136 -5.99 11.53 1.67
C VAL A 136 -6.37 12.93 2.13
N TYR A 137 -6.71 13.83 1.20
CA TYR A 137 -7.13 15.19 1.51
C TYR A 137 -8.15 15.71 0.50
N GLN A 138 -8.88 16.76 0.87
CA GLN A 138 -9.84 17.41 -0.01
C GLN A 138 -9.14 18.45 -0.88
N GLY A 139 -9.49 18.50 -2.16
CA GLY A 139 -8.95 19.41 -3.16
C GLY A 139 -7.94 18.75 -4.10
N ARG A 140 -7.26 19.59 -4.89
CA ARG A 140 -6.22 19.19 -5.84
C ARG A 140 -4.86 19.09 -5.14
N PRO A 141 -3.91 18.31 -5.69
CA PRO A 141 -2.53 18.43 -5.28
C PRO A 141 -2.08 19.88 -5.35
N THR A 142 -1.62 20.40 -4.22
CA THR A 142 -0.86 21.65 -4.21
C THR A 142 0.35 21.38 -5.09
N GLN A 143 0.41 21.97 -6.29
CA GLN A 143 1.64 21.92 -7.08
C GLN A 143 2.75 22.37 -6.15
N ALA A 144 3.76 21.51 -5.93
CA ALA A 144 4.93 21.89 -5.16
C ALA A 144 5.40 23.22 -5.75
N ASN A 145 5.37 24.29 -4.95
CA ASN A 145 5.83 25.59 -5.39
C ASN A 145 7.21 25.36 -6.00
N THR A 146 7.34 25.54 -7.32
CA THR A 146 8.64 25.67 -7.96
C THR A 146 9.42 26.63 -7.08
N PRO A 147 10.62 26.28 -6.57
CA PRO A 147 11.40 27.20 -5.77
C PRO A 147 11.41 28.52 -6.52
N THR A 148 10.82 29.57 -5.94
CA THR A 148 10.98 30.92 -6.45
C THR A 148 12.49 31.08 -6.54
N GLU A 149 13.02 31.11 -7.77
CA GLU A 149 14.43 31.36 -8.01
C GLU A 149 14.73 32.65 -7.26
N GLU A 150 15.42 32.53 -6.12
CA GLU A 150 15.80 33.67 -5.32
C GLU A 150 16.60 34.56 -6.28
N PRO A 151 16.21 35.84 -6.49
CA PRO A 151 16.89 36.68 -7.45
C PRO A 151 18.37 36.66 -7.10
N ARG A 152 19.17 36.10 -8.01
CA ARG A 152 20.62 35.98 -7.84
C ARG A 152 21.13 37.39 -7.50
N PRO A 153 21.83 37.57 -6.36
CA PRO A 153 22.34 38.89 -6.02
C PRO A 153 23.17 39.40 -7.21
N GLU A 154 22.77 40.55 -7.74
CA GLU A 154 23.52 41.26 -8.77
C GLU A 154 24.85 41.63 -8.11
N PHE A 155 25.90 40.86 -8.42
CA PHE A 155 27.24 41.16 -7.96
C PHE A 155 27.60 42.54 -8.48
N ASP A 156 27.75 43.47 -7.54
CA ASP A 156 28.23 44.83 -7.73
C ASP A 156 29.41 44.81 -8.71
N ARG A 157 29.23 45.49 -9.84
CA ARG A 157 30.30 45.60 -10.84
C ARG A 157 31.45 46.41 -10.22
N PRO A 158 32.71 45.96 -10.35
CA PRO A 158 33.84 46.76 -9.89
C PRO A 158 33.88 48.08 -10.67
N ILE A 159 33.94 49.18 -9.91
CA ILE A 159 34.23 50.56 -10.36
C ILE A 159 35.64 50.67 -10.93
#